data_AF-A0A3R9X6T9-F1
#
_entry.id   AF-A0A3R9X6T9-F1
#
_cell.length_a   1.000
_cell.length_b   1.000
_cell.length_c   1.000
_cell.angle_alpha   90.00
_cell.angle_beta   90.00
_cell.angle_gamma   90.00
#
_symmetry.space_group_name_H-M   'P 1'
#
loop_
_entity.id
_entity.type
_entity.pdbx_description
1 polymer ?
#
loop_
_entity_poly.entity_id
_entity_poly.type
_entity_poly.pdbx_seq_one_letter_code
_entity_poly.pdbx_strand_id
1 'polypeptide(L)'
;MSFLGSVFSKDQKTSEFRQAWIDGLRSEISQLIAHANAIRGAAAVGYPARSELYDAAKDHFVGITVAKTSILLRLNPSEENSAKLIGHVNALEKLMDTSPIDLAGCQKEEAALVATAQAVLKGEWSRVKRGEPLFFMTKIIGLFVFLGAPLILGARYFGWF
;
A
#
# COMPACT_ATOMS: atom_id res chain seq x y z
N MET A 1 -31.55 -17.37 8.30
CA MET A 1 -30.23 -17.72 7.70
C MET A 1 -29.74 -16.73 6.61
N SER A 2 -30.39 -15.58 6.35
CA SER A 2 -30.00 -14.67 5.25
C SER A 2 -29.05 -13.52 5.65
N PHE A 3 -29.18 -12.98 6.86
CA PHE A 3 -28.41 -11.79 7.30
C PHE A 3 -26.91 -12.05 7.55
N LEU A 4 -26.55 -13.23 8.08
CA LEU A 4 -25.14 -13.56 8.31
C LEU A 4 -24.39 -13.73 6.98
N GLY A 5 -25.00 -14.35 5.98
CA GLY A 5 -24.39 -14.54 4.66
C GLY A 5 -24.09 -13.23 3.93
N SER A 6 -24.95 -12.22 4.05
CA SER A 6 -24.72 -10.90 3.43
C SER A 6 -23.61 -10.10 4.13
N VAL A 7 -23.51 -10.19 5.46
CA VAL A 7 -22.42 -9.57 6.23
C VAL A 7 -21.08 -10.21 5.88
N PHE A 8 -20.99 -11.54 5.86
CA PHE A 8 -19.77 -12.25 5.49
C PHE A 8 -19.31 -11.92 4.06
N SER A 9 -20.24 -11.83 3.10
CA SER A 9 -19.93 -11.47 1.71
C SER A 9 -19.36 -10.05 1.60
N LYS A 10 -19.90 -9.11 2.38
CA LYS A 10 -19.39 -7.73 2.42
C LYS A 10 -17.97 -7.67 2.98
N ASP A 11 -17.70 -8.32 4.11
CA ASP A 11 -16.39 -8.28 4.77
C ASP A 11 -15.28 -8.90 3.90
N GLN A 12 -15.63 -10.00 3.21
CA GLN A 12 -14.76 -10.63 2.22
C GLN A 12 -14.45 -9.64 1.09
N LYS A 13 -15.46 -8.95 0.55
CA LYS A 13 -15.27 -7.97 -0.52
C LYS A 13 -14.42 -6.78 -0.09
N THR A 14 -14.62 -6.27 1.12
CA THR A 14 -13.78 -5.19 1.69
C THR A 14 -12.32 -5.63 1.77
N SER A 15 -12.06 -6.87 2.19
CA SER A 15 -10.70 -7.41 2.30
C SER A 15 -10.04 -7.56 0.92
N GLU A 16 -10.78 -8.04 -0.09
CA GLU A 16 -10.33 -8.10 -1.49
C GLU A 16 -9.99 -6.72 -2.05
N PHE A 17 -10.83 -5.70 -1.83
CA PHE A 17 -10.54 -4.34 -2.29
C PHE A 17 -9.29 -3.75 -1.63
N ARG A 18 -9.04 -4.05 -0.36
CA ARG A 18 -7.81 -3.61 0.33
C ARG A 18 -6.57 -4.33 -0.18
N GLN A 19 -6.67 -5.63 -0.47
CA GLN A 19 -5.56 -6.38 -1.09
C GLN A 19 -5.26 -5.84 -2.48
N ALA A 20 -6.29 -5.60 -3.30
CA ALA A 20 -6.14 -4.96 -4.61
C ALA A 20 -5.49 -3.57 -4.52
N TRP A 21 -5.82 -2.79 -3.48
CA TRP A 21 -5.16 -1.52 -3.22
C TRP A 21 -3.68 -1.67 -2.88
N ILE A 22 -3.33 -2.65 -2.04
CA ILE A 22 -1.94 -2.98 -1.64
C ILE A 22 -1.12 -3.43 -2.85
N ASP A 23 -1.69 -4.32 -3.67
CA ASP A 23 -1.03 -4.87 -4.84
C ASP A 23 -0.86 -3.81 -5.93
N GLY A 24 -1.85 -2.92 -6.10
CA GLY A 24 -1.75 -1.74 -6.96
C GLY A 24 -0.60 -0.83 -6.56
N LEU A 25 -0.52 -0.45 -5.28
CA LEU A 25 0.58 0.39 -4.78
C LEU A 25 1.95 -0.27 -4.99
N ARG A 26 2.07 -1.58 -4.74
CA ARG A 26 3.32 -2.32 -4.96
C ARG A 26 3.73 -2.30 -6.44
N SER A 27 2.77 -2.51 -7.34
CA SER A 27 3.00 -2.47 -8.78
C SER A 27 3.46 -1.09 -9.25
N GLU A 28 2.76 -0.04 -8.83
CA GLU A 28 3.07 1.34 -9.22
C GLU A 28 4.47 1.78 -8.75
N ILE A 29 4.85 1.42 -7.52
CA ILE A 29 6.19 1.67 -6.99
C ILE A 29 7.26 0.93 -7.79
N SER A 30 7.00 -0.32 -8.14
CA SER A 30 7.94 -1.13 -8.94
C SER A 30 8.14 -0.53 -10.33
N GLN A 31 7.07 -0.02 -10.95
CA GLN A 31 7.13 0.66 -12.25
C GLN A 31 7.91 1.97 -12.18
N LEU A 32 7.67 2.79 -11.14
CA LEU A 32 8.42 4.03 -10.92
C LEU A 32 9.94 3.75 -10.84
N ILE A 33 10.34 2.77 -10.02
CA ILE A 33 11.75 2.38 -9.86
C ILE A 33 12.32 1.81 -11.16
N ALA A 34 11.56 1.00 -11.90
CA ALA A 34 12.00 0.43 -13.17
C ALA A 34 12.28 1.52 -14.21
N HIS A 35 11.39 2.50 -14.35
CA HIS A 35 11.57 3.61 -15.27
C HIS A 35 12.75 4.51 -14.86
N ALA A 36 12.92 4.81 -13.57
CA ALA A 36 14.08 5.55 -13.09
C ALA A 36 15.41 4.82 -13.38
N ASN A 37 15.45 3.51 -13.15
CA ASN A 37 16.62 2.68 -13.47
C ASN A 37 16.91 2.64 -14.98
N ALA A 38 15.89 2.62 -15.83
CA ALA A 38 16.08 2.63 -17.28
C ALA A 38 16.66 3.96 -17.78
N ILE A 39 16.20 5.10 -17.24
CA ILE A 39 16.78 6.43 -17.54
C ILE A 39 18.25 6.47 -17.08
N ARG A 40 18.54 5.98 -15.87
CA ARG A 40 19.91 5.90 -15.35
C ARG A 40 20.80 5.01 -16.21
N GLY A 41 20.28 3.87 -16.67
CA GLY A 41 20.98 2.97 -17.58
C GLY A 41 21.31 3.65 -18.90
N ALA A 42 20.35 4.35 -19.50
CA ALA A 42 20.57 5.14 -20.71
C ALA A 42 21.65 6.22 -20.47
N ALA A 43 21.57 6.96 -19.37
CA ALA A 43 22.57 7.98 -19.04
C ALA A 43 23.99 7.40 -18.85
N ALA A 44 24.11 6.19 -18.28
CA ALA A 44 25.39 5.51 -18.10
C ALA A 44 26.03 5.05 -19.42
N VAL A 45 25.24 4.82 -20.47
CA VAL A 45 25.74 4.53 -21.83
C VAL A 45 26.40 5.78 -22.47
N GLY A 46 26.18 6.95 -21.88
CA GLY A 46 26.95 8.16 -22.19
C GLY A 46 26.32 9.03 -23.27
N TYR A 47 24.99 9.20 -23.27
CA TYR A 47 24.34 10.24 -24.09
C TYR A 47 24.85 11.63 -23.64
N PRO A 48 25.66 12.32 -24.47
CA PRO A 48 26.38 13.53 -24.07
C PRO A 48 25.44 14.74 -23.92
N ALA A 49 24.33 14.75 -24.65
CA ALA A 49 23.32 15.79 -24.59
C ALA A 49 22.04 15.29 -23.91
N ARG A 50 21.44 16.15 -23.09
CA ARG A 50 20.15 15.86 -22.41
C ARG A 50 19.02 15.56 -23.41
N SER A 51 19.01 16.22 -24.57
CA SER A 51 18.03 15.96 -25.62
C SER A 51 18.13 14.54 -26.16
N GLU A 52 19.35 14.03 -26.38
CA GLU A 52 19.58 12.66 -26.86
C GLU A 52 19.17 11.63 -25.80
N LEU A 53 19.48 11.89 -24.52
CA LEU A 53 19.00 11.07 -23.42
C LEU A 53 17.47 11.06 -23.35
N TYR A 54 16.84 12.23 -23.50
CA TYR A 54 15.40 12.34 -23.49
C TYR A 54 14.77 11.57 -24.64
N ASP A 55 15.29 11.70 -25.87
CA ASP A 55 14.77 10.97 -27.03
C ASP A 55 14.93 9.45 -26.86
N ALA A 56 16.05 9.00 -26.30
CA ALA A 56 16.31 7.58 -26.04
C ALA A 56 15.45 6.99 -24.89
N ALA A 57 15.09 7.81 -23.90
CA ALA A 57 14.40 7.36 -22.69
C ALA A 57 13.00 7.98 -22.49
N LYS A 58 12.42 8.57 -23.55
CA LYS A 58 11.16 9.32 -23.51
C LYS A 58 10.04 8.56 -22.83
N ASP A 59 9.84 7.30 -23.22
CA ASP A 59 8.78 6.45 -22.67
C ASP A 59 8.96 6.20 -21.17
N HIS A 60 10.19 6.23 -20.67
CA HIS A 60 10.48 6.09 -19.25
C HIS A 60 10.20 7.38 -18.47
N PHE A 61 10.45 8.56 -19.05
CA PHE A 61 10.02 9.83 -18.44
C PHE A 61 8.49 9.89 -18.32
N VAL A 62 7.77 9.49 -19.37
CA VAL A 62 6.30 9.38 -19.34
C VAL A 62 5.87 8.32 -18.32
N GLY A 63 6.54 7.18 -18.29
CA GLY A 63 6.28 6.10 -17.33
C GLY A 63 6.43 6.54 -15.86
N ILE A 64 7.47 7.32 -15.54
CA ILE A 64 7.63 7.94 -14.21
C ILE A 64 6.43 8.83 -13.89
N THR A 65 6.03 9.69 -14.82
CA THR A 65 4.91 10.61 -14.63
C THR A 65 3.61 9.85 -14.33
N VAL A 66 3.34 8.78 -15.08
CA VAL A 66 2.17 7.92 -14.88
C VAL A 66 2.23 7.23 -13.52
N ALA A 67 3.34 6.56 -13.20
CA ALA A 67 3.50 5.82 -11.95
C ALA A 67 3.39 6.75 -10.74
N LYS A 68 4.09 7.89 -10.77
CA LYS A 68 4.01 8.93 -9.74
C LYS A 68 2.56 9.38 -9.54
N THR A 69 1.89 9.78 -10.62
CA THR A 69 0.51 10.31 -10.53
C THR A 69 -0.43 9.29 -9.89
N SER A 70 -0.35 8.02 -10.31
CA SER A 70 -1.15 6.95 -9.70
C SER A 70 -0.85 6.77 -8.21
N ILE A 71 0.42 6.79 -7.80
CA ILE A 71 0.81 6.70 -6.38
C ILE A 71 0.24 7.89 -5.59
N LEU A 72 0.37 9.11 -6.10
CA LEU A 72 -0.12 10.31 -5.43
C LEU A 72 -1.64 10.29 -5.25
N LEU A 73 -2.40 9.81 -6.25
CA LEU A 73 -3.86 9.69 -6.16
C LEU A 73 -4.31 8.59 -5.20
N ARG A 74 -3.46 7.59 -4.95
CA ARG A 74 -3.74 6.46 -4.08
C ARG A 74 -3.46 6.75 -2.60
N LEU A 75 -2.43 7.54 -2.33
CA LEU A 75 -1.96 7.83 -0.98
C LEU A 75 -2.71 8.99 -0.33
N ASN A 76 -2.89 8.91 0.99
CA ASN A 76 -3.45 9.99 1.77
C ASN A 76 -2.31 10.84 2.40
N PRO A 77 -2.12 12.11 2.00
CA PRO A 77 -1.01 12.93 2.49
C PRO A 77 -1.13 13.31 3.98
N SER A 78 -2.28 13.11 4.63
CA SER A 78 -2.39 13.35 6.08
C SER A 78 -1.80 12.23 6.94
N GLU A 79 -1.50 11.08 6.35
CA GLU A 79 -0.81 9.99 7.05
C GLU A 79 0.72 10.15 6.95
N GLU A 80 1.42 10.08 8.07
CA GLU A 80 2.87 10.37 8.15
C GLU A 80 3.72 9.55 7.16
N ASN A 81 3.52 8.23 7.10
CA ASN A 81 4.30 7.36 6.19
C ASN A 81 3.94 7.62 4.72
N SER A 82 2.68 7.95 4.43
CA SER A 82 2.21 8.29 3.09
C SER A 82 2.83 9.62 2.64
N ALA A 83 2.87 10.64 3.51
CA ALA A 83 3.53 11.91 3.23
C ALA A 83 5.03 11.74 2.96
N LYS A 84 5.72 10.91 3.75
CA LYS A 84 7.13 10.57 3.53
C LYS A 84 7.33 9.87 2.19
N LEU A 85 6.48 8.89 1.85
CA LEU A 85 6.56 8.16 0.59
C LEU A 85 6.36 9.10 -0.60
N ILE A 86 5.39 10.02 -0.53
CA ILE A 86 5.18 11.07 -1.53
C ILE A 86 6.45 11.93 -1.69
N GLY A 87 7.08 12.30 -0.58
CA GLY A 87 8.35 13.02 -0.59
C GLY A 87 9.44 12.29 -1.38
N HIS A 88 9.61 10.99 -1.13
CA HIS A 88 10.59 10.16 -1.83
C HIS A 88 10.29 10.00 -3.33
N VAL A 89 9.01 9.84 -3.69
CA VAL A 89 8.58 9.76 -5.10
C VAL A 89 8.95 11.04 -5.85
N ASN A 90 8.66 12.20 -5.27
CA ASN A 90 8.98 13.50 -5.87
C ASN A 90 10.50 13.75 -5.95
N ALA A 91 11.24 13.33 -4.92
CA ALA A 91 12.69 13.45 -4.91
C ALA A 91 13.34 12.60 -6.01
N LEU A 92 12.87 11.36 -6.18
CA LEU A 92 13.37 10.46 -7.22
C LEU A 92 13.13 11.00 -8.63
N GLU A 93 11.92 11.52 -8.91
CA GLU A 93 11.63 12.17 -10.19
C GLU A 93 12.55 13.38 -10.43
N LYS A 94 12.71 14.24 -9.43
CA LYS A 94 13.58 15.42 -9.55
C LYS A 94 15.04 15.06 -9.84
N LEU A 95 15.52 13.92 -9.35
CA LEU A 95 16.86 13.42 -9.66
C LEU A 95 17.00 12.94 -11.11
N MET A 96 15.89 12.59 -11.78
CA MET A 96 15.89 12.30 -13.23
C MET A 96 15.94 13.57 -14.08
N ASP A 97 15.60 14.72 -13.49
CA ASP A 97 15.63 16.01 -14.17
C ASP A 97 17.00 16.70 -14.12
N THR A 98 18.01 16.11 -13.49
CA THR A 98 19.37 16.66 -13.44
C THR A 98 20.25 16.13 -14.58
N SER A 99 21.22 16.94 -15.02
CA SER A 99 22.21 16.56 -16.02
C SER A 99 23.59 17.07 -15.57
N PRO A 100 24.57 16.19 -15.25
CA PRO A 100 24.46 14.73 -15.28
C PRO A 100 23.53 14.19 -14.19
N ILE A 101 22.95 13.00 -14.43
CA ILE A 101 22.11 12.33 -13.43
C ILE A 101 22.97 11.89 -12.25
N ASP A 102 22.51 12.22 -11.04
CA ASP A 102 23.15 11.79 -9.80
C ASP A 102 22.82 10.33 -9.49
N LEU A 103 23.65 9.41 -9.98
CA LEU A 103 23.45 7.97 -9.80
C LEU A 103 23.43 7.54 -8.33
N ALA A 104 24.30 8.14 -7.50
CA ALA A 104 24.40 7.80 -6.08
C ALA A 104 23.19 8.33 -5.30
N GLY A 105 22.75 9.56 -5.60
CA GLY A 105 21.52 10.13 -5.08
C GLY A 105 20.30 9.28 -5.43
N CYS A 106 20.19 8.81 -6.67
CA CYS A 106 19.09 7.96 -7.10
C CYS A 106 19.04 6.62 -6.34
N GLN A 107 20.19 5.94 -6.19
CA GLN A 107 20.24 4.68 -5.44
C GLN A 107 19.84 4.86 -3.98
N LYS A 108 20.30 5.95 -3.34
CA LYS A 108 19.93 6.30 -1.98
C LYS A 108 18.43 6.56 -1.86
N GLU A 109 17.87 7.30 -2.80
CA GLU A 109 16.46 7.66 -2.81
C GLU A 109 15.56 6.47 -3.09
N GLU A 110 15.94 5.59 -4.02
CA GLU A 110 15.25 4.32 -4.29
C GLU A 110 15.19 3.43 -3.03
N ALA A 111 16.30 3.31 -2.30
CA ALA A 111 16.34 2.54 -1.06
C ALA A 111 15.42 3.13 0.03
N ALA A 112 15.42 4.46 0.19
CA ALA A 112 14.55 5.15 1.13
C ALA A 112 13.06 5.04 0.75
N LEU A 113 12.77 5.13 -0.55
CA LEU A 113 11.43 4.94 -1.13
C LEU A 113 10.91 3.54 -0.83
N VAL A 114 11.71 2.50 -1.08
CA VAL A 114 11.36 1.10 -0.78
C VAL A 114 11.12 0.89 0.71
N ALA A 115 12.00 1.41 1.58
CA ALA A 115 11.85 1.28 3.02
C ALA A 115 10.55 1.94 3.53
N THR A 116 10.24 3.14 3.04
CA THR A 116 9.01 3.85 3.41
C THR A 116 7.76 3.16 2.84
N ALA A 117 7.84 2.65 1.61
CA ALA A 117 6.78 1.85 1.01
C ALA A 117 6.45 0.61 1.84
N GLN A 118 7.47 -0.12 2.33
CA GLN A 118 7.26 -1.27 3.20
C GLN A 118 6.54 -0.88 4.49
N ALA A 119 6.82 0.30 5.06
CA ALA A 119 6.12 0.80 6.24
C ALA A 119 4.63 1.08 5.96
N VAL A 120 4.31 1.73 4.83
CA VAL A 120 2.91 1.96 4.39
C VAL A 120 2.20 0.63 4.17
N LEU A 121 2.80 -0.28 3.41
CA LEU A 121 2.21 -1.60 3.09
C LEU A 121 2.01 -2.45 4.35
N LYS A 122 2.93 -2.41 5.32
CA LYS A 122 2.78 -3.11 6.61
C LYS A 122 1.64 -2.53 7.44
N GLY A 123 1.47 -1.21 7.43
CA GLY A 123 0.35 -0.53 8.08
C GLY A 123 -0.99 -1.01 7.50
N GLU A 124 -1.12 -0.99 6.19
CA GLU A 124 -2.33 -1.45 5.50
C GLU A 124 -2.57 -2.94 5.65
N TRP A 125 -1.53 -3.77 5.60
CA TRP A 125 -1.65 -5.20 5.87
C TRP A 125 -2.16 -5.50 7.27
N SER A 126 -1.73 -4.72 8.26
CA SER A 126 -2.21 -4.83 9.63
C SER A 126 -3.67 -4.42 9.75
N ARG A 127 -4.12 -3.42 8.96
CA ARG A 127 -5.54 -3.03 8.86
C ARG A 127 -6.38 -4.13 8.21
N VAL A 128 -5.88 -4.76 7.15
CA VAL A 128 -6.53 -5.92 6.50
C VAL A 128 -6.67 -7.09 7.47
N LYS A 129 -5.59 -7.46 8.17
CA LYS A 129 -5.59 -8.57 9.13
C LYS A 129 -6.49 -8.35 10.33
N ARG A 130 -6.63 -7.10 10.79
CA ARG A 130 -7.54 -6.76 11.89
C ARG A 130 -9.01 -7.02 11.54
N GLY A 131 -9.33 -7.01 10.25
CA GLY A 131 -10.70 -7.17 9.75
C GLY A 131 -11.61 -6.01 10.18
N GLU A 132 -12.92 -6.17 10.00
CA GLU A 132 -13.90 -5.21 10.53
C GLU A 132 -14.12 -5.44 12.04
N PRO A 133 -14.19 -4.38 12.87
CA PRO A 133 -14.42 -4.52 14.31
C PRO A 133 -15.74 -5.23 14.65
N LEU A 134 -16.71 -5.23 13.72
CA LEU A 134 -17.97 -5.95 13.83
C LEU A 134 -17.78 -7.48 13.92
N PHE A 135 -16.78 -8.04 13.21
CA PHE A 135 -16.45 -9.46 13.27
C PHE A 135 -15.89 -9.84 14.66
N PHE A 136 -15.05 -8.97 15.22
CA PHE A 136 -14.54 -9.15 16.58
C PHE A 136 -15.67 -9.07 17.61
N MET A 137 -16.60 -8.11 17.47
CA MET A 137 -17.74 -7.97 18.38
C MET A 137 -18.72 -9.15 18.28
N THR A 138 -19.05 -9.63 17.08
CA THR A 138 -19.93 -10.80 16.91
C THR A 138 -19.31 -12.06 17.49
N LYS A 139 -17.99 -12.24 17.40
CA LYS A 139 -17.28 -13.36 18.04
C LYS A 139 -17.37 -13.30 19.57
N ILE A 140 -17.19 -12.12 20.15
CA ILE A 140 -17.28 -11.90 21.61
C ILE A 140 -18.73 -12.13 22.08
N ILE A 141 -19.72 -11.54 21.41
CA ILE A 141 -21.14 -11.73 21.73
C ILE A 141 -21.51 -13.21 21.61
N GLY A 142 -21.08 -13.89 20.55
CA GLY A 142 -21.29 -15.32 20.36
C GLY A 142 -20.71 -16.15 21.50
N LEU A 143 -19.49 -15.83 21.97
CA LEU A 143 -18.88 -16.49 23.12
C LEU A 143 -19.69 -16.28 24.41
N PHE A 144 -20.16 -15.06 24.66
CA PHE A 144 -21.00 -14.75 25.82
C PHE A 144 -22.35 -15.46 25.76
N VAL A 145 -22.97 -15.57 24.60
CA VAL A 145 -24.21 -16.36 24.42
C VAL A 145 -23.93 -17.84 24.67
N PHE A 146 -22.85 -18.38 24.11
CA PHE A 146 -22.53 -19.81 24.19
C PHE A 146 -22.12 -20.25 25.61
N LEU A 147 -21.40 -19.42 26.36
CA LEU A 147 -21.00 -19.72 27.74
C LEU A 147 -22.06 -19.27 28.77
N GLY A 148 -22.71 -18.13 28.53
CA GLY A 148 -23.68 -17.55 29.45
C GLY A 148 -25.03 -18.27 29.45
N ALA A 149 -25.53 -18.71 28.29
CA ALA A 149 -26.80 -19.43 28.22
C ALA A 149 -26.82 -20.74 29.04
N PRO A 150 -25.82 -21.64 28.97
CA PRO A 150 -25.80 -22.84 29.80
C PRO A 150 -25.57 -22.55 31.29
N LEU A 151 -24.85 -21.47 31.65
CA LEU A 151 -24.69 -21.06 33.06
C LEU A 151 -26.02 -20.59 33.66
N ILE A 152 -26.80 -19.78 32.93
CA ILE A 152 -28.11 -19.30 33.38
C ILE A 152 -29.11 -20.46 33.45
N LEU A 153 -29.11 -21.36 32.47
CA LEU A 153 -29.97 -22.55 32.47
C LEU A 153 -29.57 -23.53 33.59
N GLY A 154 -28.27 -23.71 33.84
CA GLY A 154 -27.76 -24.54 34.93
C GLY A 154 -28.10 -23.98 36.31
N ALA A 155 -27.99 -22.67 36.50
CA ALA A 155 -28.38 -22.01 37.76
C ALA A 155 -29.88 -22.19 38.06
N ARG A 156 -30.74 -22.08 37.03
CA ARG A 156 -32.19 -22.35 37.16
C ARG A 156 -32.49 -23.82 37.41
N TYR A 157 -31.73 -24.74 36.80
CA TYR A 157 -31.93 -26.18 36.98
C TYR A 157 -31.48 -26.67 38.38
N PHE A 158 -30.44 -26.07 38.95
CA PHE A 158 -29.93 -26.36 40.30
C PHE A 158 -30.56 -25.52 41.42
N GLY A 159 -31.64 -24.77 41.14
CA GLY A 159 -32.46 -24.12 42.16
C GLY A 159 -31.82 -22.94 42.86
N TRP A 160 -30.82 -22.30 42.26
CA TRP A 160 -30.41 -20.97 42.68
C TRP A 160 -31.35 -19.96 41.98
N PHE A 161 -32.31 -19.46 42.75
CA PHE A 161 -33.55 -18.70 42.38
C PHE A 161 -34.82 -19.54 42.26
#